data_AF-H3BGV3-F1
#
_entry.id   AF-H3BGV3-F1
#
_cell.length_a   1.000
_cell.length_b   1.000
_cell.length_c   1.000
_cell.angle_alpha   90.00
_cell.angle_beta   90.00
_cell.angle_gamma   90.00
#
_symmetry.space_group_name_H-M   'P 1'
#
loop_
_entity.id
_entity.type
_entity.pdbx_description
1 polymer ?
#
loop_
_entity_poly.entity_id
_entity_poly.type
_entity_poly.pdbx_seq_one_letter_code
_entity_poly.pdbx_strand_id
1 'polypeptide(L)'
;MAAPSGKHVRAKKAAKESVSSLLNQRLESVLESEKNANVVFDILEFLESDSEEELLHAIRTCSRLFGTLLERGELFVGQLPEEEDAFAASYSAEEKYKIWMRYRYNSCIHRLLELMVHASYQVRELALCTLMKFVKLECEHPLVKSDWDEHYNFPHELLKSILERLLQVDKDSSLLISRFHEFLEYEDVRYYVMTSVNYCVTKFMQKVKEAVLPVYQQNVFTLISSVTMPEEESELTNCLVKQEVKHKEQKVTKLKEHKRAFERMWLGFLKHKLPTSLYKKVLVILHDSILPHMSKPTLMIDFLTAAYEIGW
;
A
#
# COMPACT_ATOMS: atom_id res chain seq x y z
N MET A 1 -10.88 -43.54 5.88
CA MET A 1 -11.00 -42.07 5.98
C MET A 1 -12.34 -41.75 6.63
N ALA A 2 -12.35 -41.45 7.93
CA ALA A 2 -13.58 -41.07 8.63
C ALA A 2 -13.88 -39.60 8.37
N ALA A 3 -15.09 -39.29 7.90
CA ALA A 3 -15.56 -37.92 7.71
C ALA A 3 -15.57 -37.18 9.06
N PRO A 4 -15.16 -35.91 9.14
CA PRO A 4 -15.20 -35.16 10.39
C PRO A 4 -16.65 -35.03 10.87
N SER A 5 -16.91 -35.48 12.10
CA SER A 5 -18.26 -35.56 12.67
C SER A 5 -18.95 -34.19 12.75
N GLY A 6 -20.24 -34.14 12.38
CA GLY A 6 -21.03 -32.91 12.29
C GLY A 6 -21.14 -32.10 13.59
N LYS A 7 -20.79 -32.68 14.75
CA LYS A 7 -20.74 -31.95 16.04
C LYS A 7 -19.54 -30.98 16.11
N HIS A 8 -18.37 -31.36 15.60
CA HIS A 8 -17.20 -30.49 15.58
C HIS A 8 -17.34 -29.33 14.58
N VAL A 9 -17.97 -29.57 13.43
CA VAL A 9 -18.27 -28.53 12.45
C VAL A 9 -19.26 -27.50 13.01
N ARG A 10 -20.28 -27.96 13.75
CA ARG A 10 -21.30 -27.08 14.34
C ARG A 10 -20.76 -26.25 15.51
N ALA A 11 -19.87 -26.81 16.34
CA ALA A 11 -19.22 -26.09 17.43
C ALA A 11 -18.25 -25.01 16.93
N LYS A 12 -17.44 -25.30 15.90
CA LYS A 12 -16.58 -24.28 15.26
C LYS A 12 -17.40 -23.16 14.62
N LYS A 13 -18.52 -23.47 13.97
CA LYS A 13 -19.42 -22.47 13.41
C LYS A 13 -20.07 -21.57 14.48
N ALA A 14 -20.48 -22.13 15.61
CA ALA A 14 -21.04 -21.36 16.72
C ALA A 14 -19.99 -20.45 17.41
N ALA A 15 -18.76 -20.94 17.60
CA ALA A 15 -17.65 -20.12 18.10
C ALA A 15 -17.29 -18.98 17.13
N LYS A 16 -17.33 -19.25 15.83
CA LYS A 16 -17.11 -18.26 14.75
C LYS A 16 -18.16 -17.15 14.73
N GLU A 17 -19.44 -17.51 14.88
CA GLU A 17 -20.53 -16.55 15.00
C GLU A 17 -20.37 -15.69 16.28
N SER A 18 -19.84 -16.27 17.36
CA SER A 18 -19.59 -15.56 18.63
C SER A 18 -18.49 -14.49 18.55
N VAL A 19 -17.37 -14.73 17.86
CA VAL A 19 -16.29 -13.72 17.74
C VAL A 19 -16.70 -12.60 16.80
N SER A 20 -17.33 -12.92 15.67
CA SER A 20 -17.82 -11.89 14.75
C SER A 20 -18.89 -11.01 15.40
N SER A 21 -19.81 -11.58 16.19
CA SER A 21 -20.81 -10.78 16.91
C SER A 21 -20.16 -9.88 17.97
N LEU A 22 -19.15 -10.38 18.69
CA LEU A 22 -18.43 -9.61 19.70
C LEU A 22 -17.70 -8.41 19.08
N LEU A 23 -16.94 -8.63 18.00
CA LEU A 23 -16.22 -7.57 17.31
C LEU A 23 -17.18 -6.51 16.73
N ASN A 24 -18.33 -6.93 16.20
CA ASN A 24 -19.36 -6.00 15.74
C ASN A 24 -19.95 -5.18 16.89
N GLN A 25 -20.26 -5.81 18.03
CA GLN A 25 -20.76 -5.07 19.20
C GLN A 25 -19.75 -4.04 19.70
N ARG A 26 -18.46 -4.40 19.76
CA ARG A 26 -17.37 -3.50 20.13
C ARG A 26 -17.23 -2.34 19.15
N LEU A 27 -17.33 -2.62 17.85
CA LEU A 27 -17.30 -1.62 16.79
C LEU A 27 -18.41 -0.58 16.96
N GLU A 28 -19.66 -1.00 17.08
CA GLU A 28 -20.80 -0.08 17.24
C GLU A 28 -20.65 0.73 18.54
N SER A 29 -20.20 0.09 19.62
CA SER A 29 -19.95 0.78 20.90
C SER A 29 -18.93 1.91 20.80
N VAL A 30 -17.84 1.73 20.04
CA VAL A 30 -16.83 2.79 19.78
C VAL A 30 -17.41 3.90 18.89
N LEU A 31 -18.17 3.52 17.85
CA LEU A 31 -18.72 4.48 16.88
C LEU A 31 -19.89 5.31 17.40
N GLU A 32 -20.59 4.84 18.44
CA GLU A 32 -21.72 5.54 19.08
C GLU A 32 -21.28 6.55 20.15
N SER A 33 -20.15 6.32 20.83
CA SER A 33 -19.72 7.19 21.92
C SER A 33 -18.21 7.24 22.12
N GLU A 34 -17.66 8.45 22.11
CA GLU A 34 -16.27 8.75 22.47
C GLU A 34 -15.89 8.23 23.88
N LYS A 35 -16.87 8.03 24.78
CA LYS A 35 -16.61 7.45 26.11
C LYS A 35 -16.13 6.01 26.06
N ASN A 36 -16.45 5.31 24.98
CA ASN A 36 -16.07 3.92 24.75
C ASN A 36 -14.80 3.79 23.91
N ALA A 37 -14.08 4.89 23.64
CA ALA A 37 -12.88 4.89 22.80
C ALA A 37 -11.88 3.78 23.16
N ASN A 38 -11.70 3.50 24.45
CA ASN A 38 -10.79 2.47 24.96
C ASN A 38 -11.09 1.05 24.42
N VAL A 39 -12.32 0.75 24.03
CA VAL A 39 -12.71 -0.54 23.44
C VAL A 39 -11.99 -0.81 22.12
N VAL A 40 -11.43 0.22 21.47
CA VAL A 40 -10.57 0.04 20.28
C VAL A 40 -9.37 -0.86 20.57
N PHE A 41 -8.81 -0.86 21.79
CA PHE A 41 -7.71 -1.75 22.13
C PHE A 41 -8.12 -3.21 22.02
N ASP A 42 -9.31 -3.55 22.53
CA ASP A 42 -9.81 -4.91 22.46
C ASP A 42 -10.10 -5.36 21.00
N ILE A 43 -10.31 -4.42 20.07
CA ILE A 43 -10.42 -4.71 18.64
C ILE A 43 -9.03 -4.93 18.04
N LEU A 44 -8.07 -4.07 18.37
CA LEU A 44 -6.70 -4.15 17.85
C LEU A 44 -5.95 -5.39 18.36
N GLU A 45 -6.22 -5.84 19.58
CA GLU A 45 -5.64 -7.08 20.14
C GLU A 45 -5.94 -8.31 19.27
N PHE A 46 -7.13 -8.38 18.64
CA PHE A 46 -7.44 -9.47 17.73
C PHE A 46 -6.63 -9.45 16.43
N LEU A 47 -5.94 -8.35 16.09
CA LEU A 47 -4.96 -8.35 15.00
C LEU A 47 -3.68 -9.14 15.35
N GLU A 48 -3.56 -9.60 16.60
CA GLU A 48 -2.48 -10.45 17.09
C GLU A 48 -2.92 -11.90 17.31
N SER A 49 -4.17 -12.24 16.99
CA SER A 49 -4.68 -13.61 17.15
C SER A 49 -3.94 -14.61 16.26
N ASP A 50 -3.60 -15.77 16.82
CA ASP A 50 -3.10 -16.94 16.10
C ASP A 50 -4.17 -17.58 15.20
N SER A 51 -5.44 -17.28 15.46
CA SER A 51 -6.56 -17.78 14.66
C SER A 51 -6.72 -16.95 13.41
N GLU A 52 -6.43 -17.55 12.25
CA GLU A 52 -6.65 -16.93 10.93
C GLU A 52 -8.07 -16.36 10.80
N GLU A 53 -9.08 -17.07 11.31
CA GLU A 53 -10.46 -16.59 11.23
C GLU A 53 -10.68 -15.31 12.06
N GLU A 54 -10.19 -15.27 13.29
CA GLU A 54 -10.33 -14.10 14.17
C GLU A 54 -9.60 -12.90 13.58
N LEU A 55 -8.39 -13.15 13.06
CA LEU A 55 -7.56 -12.15 12.40
C LEU A 55 -8.26 -11.54 11.19
N LEU A 56 -8.88 -12.35 10.33
CA LEU A 56 -9.65 -11.87 9.18
C LEU A 56 -10.88 -11.04 9.60
N HIS A 57 -11.55 -11.38 10.71
CA HIS A 57 -12.65 -10.56 11.23
C HIS A 57 -12.11 -9.25 11.82
N ALA A 58 -11.01 -9.29 12.56
CA ALA A 58 -10.37 -8.10 13.14
C ALA A 58 -9.96 -7.10 12.06
N ILE A 59 -9.32 -7.55 10.97
CA ILE A 59 -8.97 -6.67 9.84
C ILE A 59 -10.22 -5.99 9.25
N ARG A 60 -11.31 -6.73 9.05
CA ARG A 60 -12.58 -6.14 8.55
C ARG A 60 -13.18 -5.15 9.53
N THR A 61 -13.15 -5.45 10.82
CA THR A 61 -13.65 -4.57 11.88
C THR A 61 -12.84 -3.28 11.95
N CYS A 62 -11.50 -3.36 11.93
CA CYS A 62 -10.62 -2.19 11.85
C CYS A 62 -10.85 -1.37 10.57
N SER A 63 -11.05 -2.04 9.43
CA SER A 63 -11.38 -1.39 8.16
C SER A 63 -12.69 -0.60 8.21
N ARG A 64 -13.70 -1.11 8.94
CA ARG A 64 -14.97 -0.42 9.17
C ARG A 64 -14.79 0.73 10.16
N LEU A 65 -14.19 0.47 11.32
CA LEU A 65 -13.97 1.44 12.37
C LEU A 65 -13.25 2.68 11.84
N PHE A 66 -12.01 2.52 11.39
CA PHE A 66 -11.20 3.65 10.96
C PHE A 66 -11.67 4.23 9.64
N GLY A 67 -12.33 3.43 8.79
CA GLY A 67 -13.00 3.95 7.61
C GLY A 67 -14.06 4.99 7.96
N THR A 68 -14.94 4.63 8.89
CA THR A 68 -15.98 5.54 9.38
C THR A 68 -15.42 6.76 10.11
N LEU A 69 -14.37 6.59 10.91
CA LEU A 69 -13.74 7.73 11.60
C LEU A 69 -13.09 8.73 10.64
N LEU A 70 -12.46 8.25 9.56
CA LEU A 70 -11.93 9.09 8.49
C LEU A 70 -13.04 9.88 7.80
N GLU A 71 -14.11 9.19 7.38
CA GLU A 71 -15.27 9.78 6.70
C GLU A 71 -15.96 10.85 7.57
N ARG A 72 -16.01 10.66 8.89
CA ARG A 72 -16.59 11.60 9.85
C ARG A 72 -15.66 12.74 10.27
N GLY A 73 -14.38 12.71 9.91
CA GLY A 73 -13.39 13.69 10.37
C GLY A 73 -13.11 13.60 11.88
N GLU A 74 -13.18 12.38 12.43
CA GLU A 74 -12.97 12.08 13.86
C GLU A 74 -11.51 11.72 14.19
N LEU A 75 -10.59 11.87 13.23
CA LEU A 75 -9.16 11.75 13.45
C LEU A 75 -8.48 13.12 13.38
N PHE A 76 -7.41 13.28 14.15
CA PHE A 76 -6.67 14.55 14.17
C PHE A 76 -6.02 14.84 12.82
N VAL A 77 -6.13 16.09 12.36
CA VAL A 77 -5.60 16.58 11.09
C VAL A 77 -4.50 17.61 11.35
N GLY A 78 -3.29 17.31 10.89
CA GLY A 78 -2.10 18.13 11.07
C GLY A 78 -0.90 17.31 11.54
N GLN A 79 0.18 18.00 11.91
CA GLN A 79 1.34 17.35 12.51
C GLN A 79 0.93 16.75 13.86
N LEU A 80 0.97 15.42 13.97
CA LEU A 80 0.57 14.72 15.18
C LEU A 80 1.56 15.07 16.32
N PRO A 81 1.10 15.71 17.42
CA PRO A 81 1.96 15.97 18.58
C PRO A 81 2.33 14.66 19.25
N GLU A 82 3.48 14.60 19.94
CA GLU A 82 3.86 13.42 20.72
C GLU A 82 2.77 13.07 21.74
N GLU A 83 2.56 11.76 21.98
CA GLU A 83 1.42 11.28 22.79
C GLU A 83 1.49 11.83 24.22
N GLU A 84 2.69 11.96 24.80
CA GLU A 84 2.92 12.54 26.12
C GLU A 84 2.59 14.05 26.18
N ASP A 85 2.99 14.81 25.16
CA ASP A 85 2.77 16.25 25.05
C ASP A 85 1.30 16.60 24.76
N ALA A 86 0.59 15.75 24.03
CA ALA A 86 -0.83 15.95 23.72
C ALA A 86 -1.71 16.01 24.97
N PHE A 87 -1.35 15.29 26.03
CA PHE A 87 -2.07 15.32 27.30
C PHE A 87 -1.71 16.54 28.15
N ALA A 88 -0.47 17.04 28.04
CA ALA A 88 0.03 18.21 28.76
C ALA A 88 -0.38 19.56 28.12
N ALA A 89 -0.55 19.59 26.81
CA ALA A 89 -0.92 20.79 26.05
C ALA A 89 -2.38 21.22 26.26
N SER A 90 -2.67 22.48 25.91
CA SER A 90 -3.98 23.13 26.01
C SER A 90 -4.95 22.74 24.90
N TYR A 91 -5.02 21.45 24.55
CA TYR A 91 -6.01 20.92 23.61
C TYR A 91 -7.37 20.74 24.29
N SER A 92 -8.45 20.94 23.54
CA SER A 92 -9.81 20.61 23.98
C SER A 92 -9.97 19.09 24.16
N ALA A 93 -11.02 18.67 24.89
CA ALA A 93 -11.30 17.24 25.07
C ALA A 93 -11.53 16.51 23.74
N GLU A 94 -12.22 17.17 22.79
CA GLU A 94 -12.45 16.64 21.43
C GLU A 94 -11.12 16.46 20.67
N GLU A 95 -10.24 17.46 20.71
CA GLU A 95 -8.93 17.36 20.05
C GLU A 95 -8.06 16.25 20.66
N LYS A 96 -8.06 16.12 21.99
CA LYS A 96 -7.35 15.02 22.68
C LYS A 96 -7.87 13.66 22.24
N TYR A 97 -9.19 13.50 22.10
CA TYR A 97 -9.80 12.29 21.55
C TYR A 97 -9.33 12.03 20.11
N LYS A 98 -9.40 13.04 19.23
CA LYS A 98 -8.98 12.90 17.82
C LYS A 98 -7.50 12.56 17.68
N ILE A 99 -6.63 13.15 18.51
CA ILE A 99 -5.18 12.84 18.56
C ILE A 99 -4.99 11.39 18.96
N TRP A 100 -5.65 10.96 20.04
CA TRP A 100 -5.55 9.60 20.54
C TRP A 100 -6.05 8.57 19.53
N MET A 101 -7.20 8.81 18.89
CA MET A 101 -7.72 7.94 17.82
C MET A 101 -6.79 7.90 16.61
N ARG A 102 -6.10 9.00 16.28
CA ARG A 102 -5.09 9.03 15.22
C ARG A 102 -3.89 8.13 15.55
N TYR A 103 -3.45 8.06 16.80
CA TYR A 103 -2.44 7.09 17.23
C TYR A 103 -2.89 5.64 17.10
N ARG A 104 -4.14 5.35 17.46
CA ARG A 104 -4.71 3.99 17.32
C ARG A 104 -4.85 3.61 15.85
N TYR A 105 -5.21 4.55 14.99
CA TYR A 105 -5.21 4.36 13.54
C TYR A 105 -3.81 4.04 12.99
N ASN A 106 -2.78 4.79 13.40
CA ASN A 106 -1.39 4.51 12.99
C ASN A 106 -0.93 3.13 13.48
N SER A 107 -1.33 2.73 14.69
CA SER A 107 -1.07 1.39 15.24
C SER A 107 -1.73 0.30 14.39
N CYS A 108 -2.98 0.52 13.96
CA CYS A 108 -3.69 -0.35 13.04
C CYS A 108 -2.96 -0.48 11.68
N ILE A 109 -2.55 0.63 11.06
CA ILE A 109 -1.75 0.61 9.83
C ILE A 109 -0.49 -0.22 10.02
N HIS A 110 0.27 0.04 11.08
CA HIS A 110 1.50 -0.67 11.36
C HIS A 110 1.26 -2.18 11.43
N ARG A 111 0.22 -2.57 12.16
CA ARG A 111 -0.13 -3.99 12.30
C ARG A 111 -0.57 -4.61 10.98
N LEU A 112 -1.38 -3.91 10.17
CA LEU A 112 -1.77 -4.39 8.84
C LEU A 112 -0.56 -4.57 7.91
N LEU A 113 0.44 -3.68 7.99
CA LEU A 113 1.70 -3.81 7.24
C LEU A 113 2.51 -5.04 7.66
N GLU A 114 2.48 -5.42 8.93
CA GLU A 114 3.07 -6.70 9.39
C GLU A 114 2.28 -7.90 8.86
N LEU A 115 0.96 -7.82 8.82
CA LEU A 115 0.11 -8.90 8.30
C LEU A 115 0.28 -9.13 6.79
N MET A 116 0.80 -8.16 6.03
CA MET A 116 1.16 -8.36 4.62
C MET A 116 2.26 -9.41 4.39
N VAL A 117 3.02 -9.79 5.43
CA VAL A 117 4.06 -10.82 5.33
C VAL A 117 3.65 -12.16 5.98
N HIS A 118 2.40 -12.25 6.43
CA HIS A 118 1.83 -13.42 7.10
C HIS A 118 1.93 -14.71 6.25
N ALA A 119 1.86 -15.87 6.92
CA ALA A 119 1.94 -17.16 6.24
C ALA A 119 0.72 -17.40 5.32
N SER A 120 -0.47 -17.05 5.79
CA SER A 120 -1.72 -17.17 5.02
C SER A 120 -1.86 -16.09 3.96
N TYR A 121 -2.14 -16.51 2.71
CA TYR A 121 -2.41 -15.59 1.61
C TYR A 121 -3.67 -14.75 1.85
N GLN A 122 -4.74 -15.35 2.40
CA GLN A 122 -6.00 -14.63 2.63
C GLN A 122 -5.81 -13.45 3.58
N VAL A 123 -4.98 -13.62 4.62
CA VAL A 123 -4.63 -12.55 5.56
C VAL A 123 -3.83 -11.45 4.86
N ARG A 124 -2.81 -11.82 4.08
CA ARG A 124 -1.97 -10.86 3.33
C ARG A 124 -2.79 -10.04 2.33
N GLU A 125 -3.64 -10.71 1.58
CA GLU A 125 -4.54 -10.09 0.60
C GLU A 125 -5.52 -9.12 1.27
N LEU A 126 -6.18 -9.55 2.34
CA LEU A 126 -7.13 -8.69 3.05
C LEU A 126 -6.44 -7.49 3.71
N ALA A 127 -5.25 -7.67 4.28
CA ALA A 127 -4.45 -6.59 4.82
C ALA A 127 -4.07 -5.57 3.74
N LEU A 128 -3.57 -6.04 2.58
CA LEU A 128 -3.26 -5.18 1.44
C LEU A 128 -4.49 -4.38 0.97
N CYS A 129 -5.62 -5.04 0.75
CA CYS A 129 -6.85 -4.36 0.32
C CYS A 129 -7.33 -3.34 1.36
N THR A 130 -7.19 -3.63 2.65
CA THR A 130 -7.55 -2.71 3.73
C THR A 130 -6.63 -1.49 3.75
N LEU A 131 -5.32 -1.69 3.59
CA LEU A 131 -4.34 -0.61 3.51
C LEU A 131 -4.58 0.28 2.28
N MET A 132 -4.91 -0.30 1.12
CA MET A 132 -5.25 0.50 -0.07
C MET A 132 -6.58 1.23 0.05
N LYS A 133 -7.56 0.67 0.79
CA LYS A 133 -8.77 1.40 1.18
C LYS A 133 -8.43 2.60 2.07
N PHE A 134 -7.50 2.46 3.01
CA PHE A 134 -7.01 3.57 3.80
C PHE A 134 -6.28 4.61 2.95
N VAL A 135 -5.42 4.21 2.01
CA VAL A 135 -4.81 5.14 1.03
C VAL A 135 -5.89 5.98 0.32
N LYS A 136 -6.95 5.34 -0.17
CA LYS A 136 -8.06 6.05 -0.80
C LYS A 136 -8.75 7.02 0.16
N LEU A 137 -9.09 6.56 1.36
CA LEU A 137 -9.77 7.40 2.35
C LEU A 137 -8.89 8.56 2.85
N GLU A 138 -7.58 8.41 2.94
CA GLU A 138 -6.68 9.52 3.25
C GLU A 138 -6.55 10.51 2.11
N CYS A 139 -6.73 10.09 0.85
CA CYS A 139 -6.86 11.03 -0.27
C CYS A 139 -8.18 11.82 -0.19
N GLU A 140 -9.29 11.18 0.20
CA GLU A 140 -10.62 11.81 0.31
C GLU A 140 -10.75 12.67 1.58
N HIS A 141 -10.10 12.24 2.67
CA HIS A 141 -10.11 12.87 3.99
C HIS A 141 -8.66 13.04 4.50
N PRO A 142 -7.90 14.03 3.96
CA PRO A 142 -6.49 14.20 4.30
C PRO A 142 -6.26 14.49 5.77
N LEU A 143 -5.24 13.82 6.32
CA LEU A 143 -4.85 13.96 7.74
C LEU A 143 -3.63 14.84 7.93
N VAL A 144 -3.02 15.26 6.84
CA VAL A 144 -1.96 16.26 6.82
C VAL A 144 -2.54 17.51 6.14
N LYS A 145 -2.44 18.65 6.82
CA LYS A 145 -2.74 19.95 6.20
C LYS A 145 -1.54 20.33 5.36
N SER A 146 -1.75 20.58 4.07
CA SER A 146 -0.75 21.29 3.27
C SER A 146 -0.93 22.78 3.54
N ASP A 147 0.17 23.52 3.72
CA ASP A 147 0.13 25.00 3.82
C ASP A 147 -0.47 25.66 2.57
N TRP A 148 -0.56 24.88 1.49
CA TRP A 148 -1.19 25.25 0.23
C TRP A 148 -2.48 24.44 0.08
N ASP A 149 -3.60 25.05 0.50
CA ASP A 149 -4.99 24.53 0.50
C ASP A 149 -5.45 23.97 -0.88
N GLU A 150 -4.64 24.15 -1.92
CA GLU A 150 -4.93 23.82 -3.32
C GLU A 150 -4.15 22.58 -3.85
N HIS A 151 -3.47 21.81 -2.99
CA HIS A 151 -2.73 20.63 -3.43
C HIS A 151 -3.43 19.32 -3.04
N TYR A 152 -3.68 18.47 -4.04
CA TYR A 152 -4.03 17.06 -3.84
C TYR A 152 -3.03 16.38 -2.90
N ASN A 153 -3.49 15.93 -1.73
CA ASN A 153 -2.66 15.28 -0.71
C ASN A 153 -2.74 13.76 -0.87
N PHE A 154 -1.76 13.19 -1.56
CA PHE A 154 -1.64 11.74 -1.66
C PHE A 154 -0.83 11.18 -0.47
N PRO A 155 -1.25 10.06 0.17
CA PRO A 155 -0.57 9.50 1.36
C PRO A 155 0.69 8.71 0.97
N HIS A 156 1.74 9.45 0.58
CA HIS A 156 2.98 8.91 0.04
C HIS A 156 3.68 7.91 0.98
N GLU A 157 3.79 8.22 2.27
CA GLU A 157 4.52 7.35 3.21
C GLU A 157 3.77 6.03 3.47
N LEU A 158 2.43 6.05 3.46
CA LEU A 158 1.63 4.83 3.55
C LEU A 158 1.82 3.96 2.31
N LEU A 159 1.67 4.53 1.10
CA LEU A 159 1.89 3.79 -0.14
C LEU A 159 3.30 3.19 -0.19
N LYS A 160 4.32 3.98 0.16
CA LYS A 160 5.71 3.53 0.22
C LYS A 160 5.91 2.36 1.19
N SER A 161 5.30 2.43 2.37
CA SER A 161 5.35 1.32 3.34
C SER A 161 4.70 0.05 2.81
N ILE A 162 3.59 0.16 2.07
CA ILE A 162 2.94 -0.97 1.37
C ILE A 162 3.89 -1.57 0.33
N LEU A 163 4.51 -0.73 -0.50
CA LEU A 163 5.45 -1.18 -1.54
C LEU A 163 6.67 -1.90 -0.94
N GLU A 164 7.23 -1.41 0.16
CA GLU A 164 8.32 -2.08 0.87
C GLU A 164 7.92 -3.49 1.38
N ARG A 165 6.64 -3.70 1.71
CA ARG A 165 6.12 -5.04 2.11
C ARG A 165 5.81 -5.94 0.91
N LEU A 166 5.48 -5.38 -0.25
CA LEU A 166 5.37 -6.15 -1.50
C LEU A 166 6.74 -6.62 -2.00
N LEU A 167 7.77 -5.79 -1.87
CA LEU A 167 9.12 -6.06 -2.35
C LEU A 167 9.98 -6.84 -1.32
N GLN A 168 9.49 -8.01 -0.91
CA GLN A 168 10.19 -8.87 0.05
C GLN A 168 11.53 -9.37 -0.50
N VAL A 169 12.52 -9.55 0.38
CA VAL A 169 13.89 -9.89 -0.01
C VAL A 169 14.08 -11.38 -0.28
N ASP A 170 13.37 -12.21 0.48
CA ASP A 170 13.57 -13.64 0.64
C ASP A 170 12.34 -14.49 0.28
N LYS A 171 11.18 -13.87 0.12
CA LYS A 171 9.90 -14.52 -0.20
C LYS A 171 9.31 -14.01 -1.50
N ASP A 172 8.77 -14.92 -2.31
CA ASP A 172 8.03 -14.55 -3.51
C ASP A 172 6.70 -13.86 -3.14
N SER A 173 6.49 -12.70 -3.74
CA SER A 173 5.29 -11.88 -3.56
C SER A 173 4.43 -11.82 -4.82
N SER A 174 4.69 -12.64 -5.84
CA SER A 174 4.10 -12.49 -7.17
C SER A 174 2.57 -12.51 -7.15
N LEU A 175 1.94 -13.37 -6.32
CA LEU A 175 0.48 -13.39 -6.17
C LEU A 175 -0.07 -12.11 -5.53
N LEU A 176 0.60 -11.59 -4.50
CA LEU A 176 0.17 -10.38 -3.81
C LEU A 176 0.39 -9.13 -4.68
N ILE A 177 1.48 -9.11 -5.48
CA ILE A 177 1.73 -8.09 -6.50
C ILE A 177 0.65 -8.14 -7.59
N SER A 178 0.24 -9.34 -8.03
CA SER A 178 -0.86 -9.50 -8.97
C SER A 178 -2.19 -8.97 -8.42
N ARG A 179 -2.43 -9.11 -7.12
CA ARG A 179 -3.59 -8.48 -6.47
C ARG A 179 -3.45 -6.95 -6.40
N PHE A 180 -2.24 -6.45 -6.13
CA PHE A 180 -1.96 -5.02 -6.09
C PHE A 180 -2.11 -4.34 -7.46
N HIS A 181 -1.86 -5.07 -8.55
CA HIS A 181 -1.94 -4.56 -9.92
C HIS A 181 -3.30 -3.90 -10.24
N GLU A 182 -4.40 -4.35 -9.63
CA GLU A 182 -5.72 -3.71 -9.79
C GLU A 182 -5.68 -2.21 -9.45
N PHE A 183 -4.89 -1.81 -8.44
CA PHE A 183 -4.76 -0.40 -8.07
C PHE A 183 -3.91 0.42 -9.04
N LEU A 184 -3.16 -0.22 -9.93
CA LEU A 184 -2.41 0.48 -11.00
C LEU A 184 -3.33 0.94 -12.14
N GLU A 185 -4.62 0.59 -12.11
CA GLU A 185 -5.63 1.18 -12.98
C GLU A 185 -5.79 2.69 -12.73
N TYR A 186 -5.54 3.14 -11.50
CA TYR A 186 -5.60 4.54 -11.13
C TYR A 186 -4.29 5.25 -11.47
N GLU A 187 -4.38 6.36 -12.19
CA GLU A 187 -3.20 7.07 -12.73
C GLU A 187 -2.33 7.70 -11.66
N ASP A 188 -2.96 8.27 -10.64
CA ASP A 188 -2.27 8.84 -9.49
C ASP A 188 -1.53 7.78 -8.71
N VAL A 189 -2.19 6.66 -8.41
CA VAL A 189 -1.52 5.49 -7.80
C VAL A 189 -0.37 5.02 -8.68
N ARG A 190 -0.59 4.81 -9.97
CA ARG A 190 0.45 4.37 -10.91
C ARG A 190 1.65 5.32 -10.93
N TYR A 191 1.42 6.63 -11.02
CA TYR A 191 2.47 7.66 -10.97
C TYR A 191 3.27 7.59 -9.66
N TYR A 192 2.58 7.52 -8.52
CA TYR A 192 3.23 7.49 -7.21
C TYR A 192 3.92 6.16 -6.92
N VAL A 193 3.42 5.04 -7.46
CA VAL A 193 4.11 3.75 -7.43
C VAL A 193 5.41 3.84 -8.21
N MET A 194 5.41 4.33 -9.46
CA MET A 194 6.64 4.43 -10.26
C MET A 194 7.73 5.25 -9.57
N THR A 195 7.34 6.40 -8.99
CA THR A 195 8.28 7.27 -8.27
C THR A 195 8.77 6.65 -6.96
N SER A 196 7.88 6.01 -6.20
CA SER A 196 8.20 5.38 -4.90
C SER A 196 9.05 4.12 -5.08
N VAL A 197 8.74 3.27 -6.05
CA VAL A 197 9.54 2.06 -6.36
C VAL A 197 10.96 2.47 -6.73
N ASN A 198 11.15 3.46 -7.59
CA ASN A 198 12.49 3.94 -7.95
C ASN A 198 13.30 4.39 -6.71
N TYR A 199 12.66 5.12 -5.79
CA TYR A 199 13.27 5.51 -4.52
C TYR A 199 13.62 4.29 -3.66
N CYS A 200 12.67 3.39 -3.44
CA CYS A 200 12.84 2.20 -2.59
C CYS A 200 13.95 1.29 -3.11
N VAL A 201 13.95 0.99 -4.41
CA VAL A 201 14.96 0.16 -5.07
C VAL A 201 16.32 0.81 -4.98
N THR A 202 16.44 2.10 -5.32
CA THR A 202 17.73 2.81 -5.24
C THR A 202 18.29 2.80 -3.83
N LYS A 203 17.48 3.15 -2.83
CA LYS A 203 17.90 3.20 -1.42
C LYS A 203 18.28 1.82 -0.89
N PHE A 204 17.48 0.79 -1.21
CA PHE A 204 17.71 -0.57 -0.75
C PHE A 204 18.96 -1.18 -1.38
N MET A 205 19.12 -1.07 -2.71
CA MET A 205 20.27 -1.62 -3.43
C MET A 205 21.60 -0.98 -2.99
N GLN A 206 21.58 0.33 -2.72
CA GLN A 206 22.72 1.03 -2.11
C GLN A 206 23.07 0.47 -0.72
N LYS A 207 22.05 0.23 0.12
CA LYS A 207 22.24 -0.33 1.47
C LYS A 207 22.85 -1.73 1.44
N VAL A 208 22.46 -2.57 0.48
CA VAL A 208 23.00 -3.94 0.30
C VAL A 208 24.26 -3.99 -0.58
N LYS A 209 24.87 -2.83 -0.87
CA LYS A 209 26.10 -2.70 -1.66
C LYS A 209 26.05 -3.44 -3.00
N GLU A 210 24.93 -3.27 -3.72
CA GLU A 210 24.78 -3.81 -5.09
C GLU A 210 24.84 -5.34 -5.18
N ALA A 211 24.53 -6.05 -4.09
CA ALA A 211 24.42 -7.49 -4.07
C ALA A 211 23.31 -8.00 -5.01
N VAL A 212 23.56 -9.12 -5.69
CA VAL A 212 22.53 -9.81 -6.50
C VAL A 212 21.58 -10.52 -5.55
N LEU A 213 20.32 -10.12 -5.56
CA LEU A 213 19.27 -10.63 -4.68
C LEU A 213 18.11 -11.15 -5.54
N PRO A 214 18.16 -12.41 -6.01
CA PRO A 214 17.27 -12.89 -7.06
C PRO A 214 15.78 -12.78 -6.74
N VAL A 215 15.38 -13.08 -5.50
CA VAL A 215 13.97 -13.03 -5.08
C VAL A 215 13.48 -11.58 -5.01
N TYR A 216 14.23 -10.70 -4.34
CA TYR A 216 13.95 -9.26 -4.33
C TYR A 216 13.83 -8.68 -5.74
N GLN A 217 14.83 -8.92 -6.59
CA GLN A 217 14.88 -8.39 -7.95
C GLN A 217 13.77 -8.98 -8.82
N GLN A 218 13.37 -10.24 -8.59
CA GLN A 218 12.21 -10.83 -9.24
C GLN A 218 10.90 -10.16 -8.78
N ASN A 219 10.72 -9.89 -7.49
CA ASN A 219 9.56 -9.16 -6.97
C ASN A 219 9.48 -7.74 -7.56
N VAL A 220 10.62 -7.03 -7.62
CA VAL A 220 10.70 -5.70 -8.26
C VAL A 220 10.33 -5.80 -9.73
N PHE A 221 10.93 -6.73 -10.48
CA PHE A 221 10.61 -6.95 -11.88
C PHE A 221 9.12 -7.21 -12.08
N THR A 222 8.52 -8.13 -11.32
CA THR A 222 7.09 -8.47 -11.40
C THR A 222 6.20 -7.23 -11.22
N LEU A 223 6.53 -6.37 -10.25
CA LEU A 223 5.77 -5.14 -10.02
C LEU A 223 5.94 -4.14 -11.17
N ILE A 224 7.17 -3.80 -11.55
CA ILE A 224 7.41 -2.76 -12.56
C ILE A 224 6.97 -3.19 -13.97
N SER A 225 7.03 -4.49 -14.29
CA SER A 225 6.53 -5.03 -15.56
C SER A 225 5.00 -5.03 -15.66
N SER A 226 4.30 -4.93 -14.53
CA SER A 226 2.83 -4.84 -14.50
C SER A 226 2.32 -3.41 -14.72
N VAL A 227 3.21 -2.41 -14.77
CA VAL A 227 2.82 -1.03 -15.02
C VAL A 227 2.51 -0.81 -16.50
N THR A 228 1.22 -0.63 -16.81
CA THR A 228 0.76 -0.24 -18.15
C THR A 228 0.77 1.27 -18.31
N MET A 229 1.32 1.76 -19.43
CA MET A 229 1.42 3.19 -19.71
C MET A 229 0.34 3.63 -20.70
N PRO A 230 -0.35 4.76 -20.45
CA PRO A 230 -1.32 5.30 -21.40
C PRO A 230 -0.63 5.77 -22.68
N GLU A 231 -1.32 5.63 -23.81
CA GLU A 231 -0.84 6.07 -25.11
C GLU A 231 -1.04 7.57 -25.29
N GLU A 232 -2.19 8.06 -24.84
CA GLU A 232 -2.63 9.45 -24.96
C GLU A 232 -2.93 10.09 -23.60
N GLU A 233 -2.81 11.41 -23.54
CA GLU A 233 -3.14 12.19 -22.34
C GLU A 233 -4.66 12.21 -22.07
N SER A 234 -5.48 11.99 -23.10
CA SER A 234 -6.94 11.84 -23.03
C SER A 234 -7.38 10.62 -22.22
N GLU A 235 -6.53 9.60 -22.12
CA GLU A 235 -6.77 8.39 -21.32
C GLU A 235 -6.54 8.65 -19.82
N LEU A 236 -5.91 9.78 -19.46
CA LEU A 236 -5.66 10.17 -18.07
C LEU A 236 -6.91 10.74 -17.38
N THR A 237 -7.86 9.86 -17.05
CA THR A 237 -9.17 10.20 -16.49
C THR A 237 -9.55 9.46 -15.20
N ASN A 238 -8.86 8.36 -14.88
CA ASN A 238 -9.17 7.51 -13.74
C ASN A 238 -8.15 7.71 -12.61
N CYS A 239 -8.41 8.69 -11.75
CA CYS A 239 -7.68 8.88 -10.49
C CYS A 239 -8.42 8.17 -9.34
N LEU A 240 -7.68 7.73 -8.32
CA LEU A 240 -8.22 7.05 -7.13
C LEU A 240 -9.30 7.88 -6.42
N VAL A 241 -9.13 9.19 -6.45
CA VAL A 241 -10.13 10.18 -6.00
C VAL A 241 -10.37 11.18 -7.12
N LYS A 242 -11.64 11.56 -7.31
CA LYS A 242 -12.02 12.58 -8.30
C LYS A 242 -11.37 13.90 -7.94
N GLN A 243 -10.42 14.35 -8.75
CA GLN A 243 -9.79 15.63 -8.58
C GLN A 243 -10.74 16.75 -9.00
N GLU A 244 -10.87 17.79 -8.16
CA GLU A 244 -11.54 19.02 -8.59
C GLU A 244 -10.79 19.66 -9.77
N VAL A 245 -11.53 20.37 -10.63
CA VAL A 245 -11.05 20.93 -11.91
C VAL A 245 -9.80 21.81 -11.76
N LYS A 246 -9.56 22.36 -10.57
CA LYS A 246 -8.41 23.22 -10.25
C LYS A 246 -7.08 22.48 -10.09
N HIS A 247 -7.08 21.16 -9.84
CA HIS A 247 -5.84 20.37 -9.68
C HIS A 247 -5.24 19.87 -11.00
N LYS A 248 -5.82 20.24 -12.15
CA LYS A 248 -5.38 19.80 -13.49
C LYS A 248 -3.94 20.16 -13.87
N GLU A 249 -3.27 21.04 -13.13
CA GLU A 249 -1.87 21.42 -13.41
C GLU A 249 -0.82 20.50 -12.75
N GLN A 250 -1.25 19.54 -11.93
CA GLN A 250 -0.36 18.65 -11.20
C GLN A 250 0.43 17.72 -12.12
N LYS A 251 1.63 17.31 -11.70
CA LYS A 251 2.48 16.40 -12.50
C LYS A 251 1.78 15.09 -12.85
N VAL A 252 0.84 14.67 -12.01
CA VAL A 252 0.07 13.43 -12.15
C VAL A 252 -0.87 13.46 -13.37
N THR A 253 -1.28 14.63 -13.85
CA THR A 253 -2.21 14.74 -14.99
C THR A 253 -1.50 14.82 -16.34
N LYS A 254 -0.16 14.91 -16.35
CA LYS A 254 0.64 15.14 -17.57
C LYS A 254 1.30 13.86 -18.04
N LEU A 255 0.95 13.37 -19.23
CA LEU A 255 1.52 12.14 -19.80
C LEU A 255 3.07 12.17 -19.85
N LYS A 256 3.65 13.34 -20.15
CA LYS A 256 5.11 13.53 -20.18
C LYS A 256 5.77 13.21 -18.84
N GLU A 257 5.12 13.53 -17.73
CA GLU A 257 5.65 13.28 -16.39
C GLU A 257 5.54 11.79 -16.02
N HIS A 258 4.48 11.10 -16.47
CA HIS A 258 4.36 9.64 -16.38
C HIS A 258 5.46 8.95 -17.16
N LYS A 259 5.70 9.30 -18.43
CA LYS A 259 6.79 8.72 -19.24
C LYS A 259 8.15 8.91 -18.59
N ARG A 260 8.39 10.08 -17.97
CA ARG A 260 9.62 10.36 -17.21
C ARG A 260 9.73 9.52 -15.94
N ALA A 261 8.63 9.31 -15.21
CA ALA A 261 8.61 8.45 -14.03
C ALA A 261 8.87 6.98 -14.40
N PHE A 262 8.23 6.50 -15.47
CA PHE A 262 8.40 5.17 -16.03
C PHE A 262 9.86 4.90 -16.43
N GLU A 263 10.46 5.82 -17.21
CA GLU A 263 11.86 5.74 -17.59
C GLU A 263 12.79 5.69 -16.37
N ARG A 264 12.59 6.57 -15.39
CA ARG A 264 13.42 6.60 -14.16
C ARG A 264 13.28 5.31 -13.35
N MET A 265 12.08 4.74 -13.27
CA MET A 265 11.84 3.47 -12.59
C MET A 265 12.59 2.32 -13.27
N TRP A 266 12.48 2.20 -14.60
CA TRP A 266 13.19 1.16 -15.35
C TRP A 266 14.70 1.35 -15.29
N LEU A 267 15.23 2.55 -15.55
CA LEU A 267 16.66 2.84 -15.40
C LEU A 267 17.16 2.59 -13.98
N GLY A 268 16.37 2.98 -12.98
CA GLY A 268 16.64 2.75 -11.56
C GLY A 268 16.78 1.28 -11.21
N PHE A 269 16.03 0.39 -11.86
CA PHE A 269 16.15 -1.05 -11.71
C PHE A 269 17.31 -1.64 -12.52
N LEU A 270 17.44 -1.25 -13.80
CA LEU A 270 18.39 -1.83 -14.75
C LEU A 270 19.85 -1.40 -14.53
N LYS A 271 20.09 -0.31 -13.77
CA LYS A 271 21.44 0.09 -13.36
C LYS A 271 22.13 -0.92 -12.44
N HIS A 272 21.35 -1.79 -11.79
CA HIS A 272 21.82 -2.77 -10.84
C HIS A 272 22.12 -4.10 -11.54
N LYS A 273 23.11 -4.85 -11.08
CA LYS A 273 23.43 -6.17 -11.65
C LYS A 273 22.26 -7.14 -11.42
N LEU A 274 21.67 -7.64 -12.51
CA LEU A 274 20.54 -8.57 -12.44
C LEU A 274 20.98 -10.05 -12.51
N PRO A 275 20.17 -11.00 -12.03
CA PRO A 275 20.31 -12.40 -12.36
C PRO A 275 20.07 -12.62 -13.86
N THR A 276 20.76 -13.58 -14.46
CA THR A 276 20.66 -13.90 -15.89
C THR A 276 19.22 -14.17 -16.35
N SER A 277 18.39 -14.78 -15.50
CA SER A 277 16.98 -15.03 -15.80
C SER A 277 16.17 -13.74 -16.00
N LEU A 278 16.49 -12.66 -15.27
CA LEU A 278 15.80 -11.37 -15.41
C LEU A 278 16.25 -10.61 -16.64
N TYR A 279 17.53 -10.67 -17.02
CA TYR A 279 18.01 -10.07 -18.28
C TYR A 279 17.18 -10.55 -19.46
N LYS A 280 16.95 -11.87 -19.58
CA LYS A 280 16.11 -12.43 -20.66
C LYS A 280 14.68 -11.90 -20.61
N LYS A 281 14.07 -11.87 -19.42
CA LYS A 281 12.69 -11.39 -19.27
C LYS A 281 12.56 -9.93 -19.69
N VAL A 282 13.51 -9.08 -19.31
CA VAL A 282 13.55 -7.68 -19.73
C VAL A 282 13.70 -7.58 -21.25
N LEU A 283 14.65 -8.30 -21.85
CA LEU A 283 14.89 -8.26 -23.30
C LEU A 283 13.65 -8.67 -24.11
N VAL A 284 12.90 -9.66 -23.65
CA VAL A 284 11.66 -10.12 -24.31
C VAL A 284 10.63 -9.00 -24.42
N ILE A 285 10.41 -8.23 -23.34
CA ILE A 285 9.38 -7.17 -23.30
C ILE A 285 9.92 -5.78 -23.67
N LEU A 286 11.22 -5.65 -23.95
CA LEU A 286 11.89 -4.36 -24.09
C LEU A 286 11.30 -3.52 -25.22
N HIS A 287 11.16 -4.12 -26.41
CA HIS A 287 10.74 -3.43 -27.63
C HIS A 287 9.27 -3.01 -27.62
N ASP A 288 8.39 -3.84 -27.05
CA ASP A 288 6.95 -3.62 -27.07
C ASP A 288 6.43 -2.88 -25.83
N SER A 289 6.97 -3.17 -24.65
CA SER A 289 6.37 -2.71 -23.37
C SER A 289 7.23 -1.70 -22.62
N ILE A 290 8.49 -1.48 -23.00
CA ILE A 290 9.41 -0.57 -22.29
C ILE A 290 9.78 0.63 -23.16
N LEU A 291 10.45 0.40 -24.30
CA LEU A 291 10.99 1.48 -25.14
C LEU A 291 9.94 2.48 -25.64
N PRO A 292 8.72 2.08 -26.07
CA PRO A 292 7.72 3.02 -26.57
C PRO A 292 7.26 4.06 -25.54
N HIS A 293 7.38 3.73 -24.25
CA HIS A 293 6.89 4.57 -23.15
C HIS A 293 7.99 5.35 -22.43
N MET A 294 9.26 5.15 -22.81
CA MET A 294 10.37 5.97 -22.30
C MET A 294 10.37 7.36 -22.92
N SER A 295 10.82 8.37 -22.16
CA SER A 295 10.98 9.73 -22.68
C SER A 295 12.22 9.87 -23.57
N LYS A 296 13.26 9.06 -23.33
CA LYS A 296 14.53 8.97 -24.04
C LYS A 296 14.98 7.50 -24.11
N PRO A 297 14.48 6.73 -25.09
CA PRO A 297 14.80 5.30 -25.23
C PRO A 297 16.30 5.00 -25.41
N THR A 298 17.10 5.97 -25.89
CA THR A 298 18.55 5.83 -26.09
C THR A 298 19.32 5.57 -24.80
N LEU A 299 18.75 5.85 -23.63
CA LEU A 299 19.37 5.53 -22.34
C LEU A 299 19.43 4.02 -22.06
N MET A 300 18.80 3.17 -22.89
CA MET A 300 18.90 1.71 -22.80
C MET A 300 20.10 1.11 -23.52
N ILE A 301 20.88 1.90 -24.26
CA ILE A 301 22.05 1.41 -25.01
C ILE A 301 23.08 0.76 -24.08
N ASP A 302 23.35 1.36 -22.92
CA ASP A 302 24.32 0.82 -21.96
C ASP A 302 23.88 -0.55 -21.41
N PHE A 303 22.58 -0.70 -21.09
CA PHE A 303 22.00 -1.97 -20.67
C PHE A 303 22.08 -3.04 -21.78
N LEU A 304 21.74 -2.67 -23.02
CA LEU A 304 21.80 -3.57 -24.18
C LEU A 304 23.22 -4.03 -24.47
N THR A 305 24.20 -3.13 -24.36
CA THR A 305 25.62 -3.45 -24.55
C THR A 305 26.08 -4.44 -23.48
N ALA A 306 25.74 -4.20 -22.22
CA ALA A 306 26.05 -5.13 -21.14
C ALA A 306 25.36 -6.50 -21.31
N ALA A 307 24.12 -6.53 -21.79
CA ALA A 307 23.41 -7.77 -22.08
C ALA A 307 24.11 -8.58 -23.20
N TYR A 308 24.52 -7.90 -24.28
CA TYR A 308 25.24 -8.49 -25.40
C TYR A 308 26.60 -9.08 -24.97
N GLU A 309 27.35 -8.36 -24.13
CA GLU A 309 28.65 -8.83 -23.59
C GLU A 309 28.53 -10.11 -22.74
N ILE A 310 27.40 -10.30 -22.07
CA ILE A 310 27.10 -11.52 -21.29
C ILE A 310 26.73 -12.71 -22.21
N GLY A 311 26.59 -12.47 -23.52
CA GLY A 311 26.28 -13.49 -24.53
C GLY A 311 24.78 -13.71 -24.75
N TRP A 312 23.97 -12.66 -24.61
CA TRP A 312 22.53 -12.64 -24.91
C TRP A 312 22.23 -11.83 -26.17
#